data_AF-A0A657K140-F1
#
_entry.id   AF-A0A657K140-F1
#
_cell.length_a   1.000
_cell.length_b   1.000
_cell.length_c   1.000
_cell.angle_alpha   90.00
_cell.angle_beta   90.00
_cell.angle_gamma   90.00
#
_symmetry.space_group_name_H-M   'P 1'
#
loop_
_entity.id
_entity.type
_entity.pdbx_description
1 polymer ?
#
loop_
_entity_poly.entity_id
_entity_poly.type
_entity_poly.pdbx_seq_one_letter_code
_entity_poly.pdbx_strand_id
1 'polypeptide(L)'
;MCKLDFHFYKSSLLIITLGIILYMTGNCFIPLYNGMTVVVIEHIQSLFLLFMCCYTYYYAKRVSEHSELYRFWVWTIFWWFMLFGRGISWGRDFFPEVPRFYYKIIASILIAIPILSIFSPTIRREIARRYKYEKIPFWHIFFAFLFLGIADIAEHHRIGHEFLVITKERKDLIEELMEIPCLLCLSLITFYMQKNEQKGVDSLC
;
A
#
# COMPACT_ATOMS: atom_id res chain seq x y z
N MET A 1 -21.87 14.00 4.51
CA MET A 1 -20.62 14.19 5.27
C MET A 1 -19.87 12.87 5.32
N CYS A 2 -18.56 12.90 5.15
CA CYS A 2 -17.71 11.72 5.34
C CYS A 2 -17.83 11.23 6.79
N LYS A 3 -18.08 9.93 7.00
CA LYS A 3 -18.09 9.34 8.34
C LYS A 3 -16.68 8.89 8.69
N LEU A 4 -15.84 9.82 9.11
CA LEU A 4 -14.51 9.49 9.63
C LEU A 4 -14.64 8.82 11.01
N ASP A 5 -14.00 7.67 11.16
CA ASP A 5 -13.89 6.98 12.43
C ASP A 5 -12.56 7.34 13.10
N PHE A 6 -12.67 8.15 14.15
CA PHE A 6 -11.54 8.61 14.96
C PHE A 6 -11.19 7.65 16.10
N HIS A 7 -11.82 6.48 16.17
CA HIS A 7 -11.48 5.47 17.17
C HIS A 7 -10.03 5.01 17.00
N PHE A 8 -9.25 5.11 18.08
CA PHE A 8 -7.85 4.71 18.07
C PHE A 8 -7.73 3.20 18.30
N TYR A 9 -7.55 2.46 17.21
CA TYR A 9 -7.47 1.00 17.26
C TYR A 9 -6.17 0.51 17.89
N LYS A 10 -6.20 -0.68 18.52
CA LYS A 10 -4.96 -1.35 18.98
C LYS A 10 -3.97 -1.58 17.84
N SER A 11 -4.46 -1.82 16.62
CA SER A 11 -3.61 -1.91 15.43
C SER A 11 -2.89 -0.60 15.12
N SER A 12 -3.52 0.55 15.35
CA SER A 12 -2.89 1.87 15.19
C SER A 12 -1.69 2.05 16.12
N LEU A 13 -1.84 1.65 17.40
CA LEU A 13 -0.72 1.65 18.35
C LEU A 13 0.42 0.75 17.88
N LEU A 14 0.10 -0.48 17.43
CA LEU A 14 1.09 -1.42 16.93
C LEU A 14 1.88 -0.89 15.73
N ILE A 15 1.20 -0.21 14.79
CA ILE A 15 1.86 0.40 13.62
C ILE A 15 2.85 1.48 14.06
N ILE A 16 2.46 2.38 14.97
CA ILE A 16 3.35 3.45 15.45
C ILE A 16 4.56 2.84 16.14
N THR A 17 4.33 1.89 17.06
CA THR A 17 5.40 1.21 17.78
C THR A 17 6.33 0.49 16.81
N LEU A 18 5.79 -0.20 15.80
CA LEU A 18 6.57 -0.85 14.76
C LEU A 18 7.39 0.16 13.97
N GLY A 19 6.78 1.26 13.51
CA GLY A 19 7.48 2.31 12.78
C GLY A 19 8.64 2.91 13.57
N ILE A 20 8.45 3.18 14.86
CA ILE A 20 9.52 3.68 15.75
C ILE A 20 10.64 2.63 15.89
N ILE A 21 10.29 1.36 16.11
CA ILE A 21 11.27 0.27 16.22
C ILE A 21 12.08 0.16 14.93
N LEU A 22 11.42 0.10 13.77
CA LEU A 22 12.08 -0.01 12.46
C LEU A 22 12.98 1.20 12.17
N TYR A 23 12.54 2.40 12.52
CA TYR A 23 13.34 3.61 12.37
C TYR A 23 14.61 3.55 13.24
N MET A 24 14.49 3.17 14.51
CA MET A 24 15.62 3.07 15.43
C MET A 24 16.58 1.93 15.03
N THR A 25 16.05 0.77 14.65
CA THR A 25 16.88 -0.38 14.24
C THR A 25 17.56 -0.15 12.90
N GLY A 26 16.86 0.45 11.92
CA GLY A 26 17.41 0.81 10.62
C GLY A 26 18.56 1.80 10.71
N ASN A 27 18.50 2.77 11.62
CA ASN A 27 19.55 3.77 11.79
C ASN A 27 20.77 3.23 12.58
N CYS A 28 20.56 2.38 13.58
CA CYS A 28 21.63 2.04 14.53
C CYS A 28 22.16 0.59 14.44
N PHE A 29 21.31 -0.37 14.06
CA PHE A 29 21.60 -1.79 14.32
C PHE A 29 21.67 -2.65 13.06
N ILE A 30 20.89 -2.32 12.02
CA ILE A 30 20.81 -3.15 10.82
C ILE A 30 22.06 -2.96 9.96
N PRO A 31 22.84 -4.02 9.68
CA PRO A 31 23.95 -3.96 8.73
C PRO A 31 23.44 -3.86 7.28
N LEU A 32 24.08 -3.01 6.48
CA LEU A 32 23.71 -2.76 5.08
C LEU A 32 24.11 -3.90 4.12
N TYR A 33 25.13 -4.70 4.46
CA TYR A 33 25.68 -5.78 3.62
C TYR A 33 25.78 -5.41 2.12
N ASN A 34 26.43 -4.29 1.80
CA ASN A 34 26.55 -3.77 0.42
C ASN A 34 25.21 -3.61 -0.32
N GLY A 35 24.13 -3.27 0.38
CA GLY A 35 22.79 -3.07 -0.19
C GLY A 35 21.92 -4.33 -0.26
N MET A 36 22.44 -5.52 0.05
CA MET A 36 21.64 -6.75 0.01
C MET A 36 20.45 -6.73 0.98
N THR A 37 20.61 -6.09 2.14
CA THR A 37 19.53 -5.96 3.11
C THR A 37 18.33 -5.20 2.53
N VAL A 38 18.60 -4.14 1.77
CA VAL A 38 17.57 -3.31 1.12
C VAL A 38 16.80 -4.16 0.11
N VAL A 39 17.52 -4.85 -0.78
CA VAL A 39 16.94 -5.75 -1.79
C VAL A 39 16.08 -6.86 -1.18
N VAL A 40 16.47 -7.41 -0.02
CA VAL A 40 15.66 -8.43 0.68
C VAL A 40 14.36 -7.82 1.20
N ILE A 41 14.40 -6.60 1.74
CA ILE A 41 13.21 -5.89 2.23
C ILE A 41 12.26 -5.59 1.06
N GLU A 42 12.78 -5.06 -0.05
CA GLU A 42 12.04 -4.81 -1.31
C GLU A 42 11.28 -6.05 -1.79
N HIS A 43 11.95 -7.21 -1.82
CA HIS A 43 11.33 -8.47 -2.21
C HIS A 43 10.26 -8.93 -1.23
N ILE A 44 10.47 -8.74 0.08
CA ILE A 44 9.48 -9.08 1.11
C ILE A 44 8.24 -8.18 0.97
N GLN A 45 8.40 -6.88 0.77
CA GLN A 45 7.28 -5.95 0.52
C GLN A 45 6.54 -6.32 -0.76
N SER A 46 7.26 -6.67 -1.83
CA SER A 46 6.67 -7.13 -3.09
C SER A 46 5.86 -8.42 -2.90
N LEU A 47 6.39 -9.38 -2.15
CA LEU A 47 5.66 -10.62 -1.81
C LEU A 47 4.41 -10.33 -0.98
N PHE A 48 4.48 -9.37 -0.05
CA PHE A 48 3.33 -8.90 0.72
C PHE A 48 2.25 -8.27 -0.18
N LEU A 49 2.64 -7.44 -1.14
CA LEU A 49 1.72 -6.84 -2.11
C LEU A 49 1.04 -7.91 -2.98
N LEU A 50 1.79 -8.91 -3.42
CA LEU A 50 1.23 -10.06 -4.14
C LEU A 50 0.23 -10.85 -3.27
N PHE A 51 0.57 -11.08 -2.00
CA PHE A 51 -0.35 -11.68 -1.03
C PHE A 51 -1.65 -10.87 -0.89
N MET A 52 -1.56 -9.54 -0.77
CA MET A 52 -2.73 -8.66 -0.70
C MET A 52 -3.59 -8.72 -1.97
N CYS A 53 -2.95 -8.90 -3.13
CA CYS A 53 -3.62 -9.12 -4.42
C CYS A 53 -4.46 -10.41 -4.38
N CYS A 54 -3.86 -11.53 -3.98
CA CYS A 54 -4.54 -12.82 -3.84
C CYS A 54 -5.65 -12.80 -2.78
N TYR A 55 -5.39 -12.16 -1.64
CA TYR A 55 -6.38 -12.01 -0.57
C TYR A 55 -7.60 -11.21 -1.03
N THR A 56 -7.37 -10.07 -1.70
CA THR A 56 -8.45 -9.22 -2.23
C THR A 56 -9.23 -9.94 -3.33
N TYR A 57 -8.55 -10.74 -4.16
CA TYR A 57 -9.21 -11.62 -5.14
C TYR A 57 -10.13 -12.66 -4.48
N TYR A 58 -9.66 -13.33 -3.43
CA TYR A 58 -10.47 -14.28 -2.69
C TYR A 58 -11.72 -13.60 -2.09
N TYR A 59 -11.57 -12.42 -1.51
CA TYR A 59 -12.70 -11.63 -1.03
C TYR A 59 -13.64 -11.23 -2.17
N ALA A 60 -13.12 -10.72 -3.29
CA ALA A 60 -13.91 -10.32 -4.45
C ALA A 60 -14.77 -11.49 -4.95
N LYS A 61 -14.19 -12.69 -5.05
CA LYS A 61 -14.91 -13.90 -5.44
C LYS A 61 -16.04 -14.24 -4.47
N ARG A 62 -15.87 -13.99 -3.17
CA ARG A 62 -16.92 -14.21 -2.16
C ARG A 62 -18.11 -13.26 -2.33
N VAL A 63 -17.88 -12.04 -2.79
CA VAL A 63 -18.94 -11.03 -3.02
C VAL A 63 -19.40 -10.95 -4.48
N SER A 64 -19.15 -12.00 -5.28
CA SER A 64 -19.44 -12.00 -6.73
C SER A 64 -20.92 -11.85 -7.06
N GLU A 65 -21.81 -12.18 -6.14
CA GLU A 65 -23.26 -12.02 -6.29
C GLU A 65 -23.66 -10.54 -6.41
N HIS A 66 -22.88 -9.63 -5.83
CA HIS A 66 -23.08 -8.19 -5.91
C HIS A 66 -22.15 -7.58 -6.98
N SER A 67 -22.66 -7.40 -8.19
CA SER A 67 -21.89 -6.97 -9.37
C SER A 67 -21.07 -5.68 -9.16
N GLU A 68 -21.63 -4.69 -8.46
CA GLU A 68 -20.94 -3.42 -8.18
C GLU A 68 -19.81 -3.57 -7.16
N LEU A 69 -20.00 -4.37 -6.10
CA LEU A 69 -18.97 -4.67 -5.10
C LEU A 69 -17.83 -5.46 -5.74
N TYR A 70 -18.16 -6.49 -6.51
CA TYR A 70 -17.17 -7.29 -7.23
C TYR A 70 -16.28 -6.42 -8.12
N ARG A 71 -16.87 -5.54 -8.92
CA ARG A 71 -16.13 -4.61 -9.79
C ARG A 71 -15.22 -3.66 -9.01
N PHE A 72 -15.69 -3.15 -7.86
CA PHE A 72 -14.86 -2.31 -6.99
C PHE A 72 -13.65 -3.07 -6.43
N TRP A 73 -13.84 -4.31 -5.97
CA TRP A 73 -12.72 -5.09 -5.44
C TRP A 73 -11.76 -5.56 -6.52
N VAL A 74 -12.24 -5.86 -7.73
CA VAL A 74 -11.37 -6.08 -8.90
C VAL A 74 -10.56 -4.82 -9.23
N TRP A 75 -11.16 -3.65 -9.15
CA TRP A 75 -10.43 -2.39 -9.29
C TRP A 75 -9.34 -2.21 -8.22
N THR A 76 -9.62 -2.56 -6.96
CA THR A 76 -8.63 -2.54 -5.88
C THR A 76 -7.48 -3.56 -6.12
N ILE A 77 -7.76 -4.73 -6.70
CA ILE A 77 -6.72 -5.70 -7.09
C ILE A 77 -5.74 -5.08 -8.10
N PHE A 78 -6.22 -4.29 -9.06
CA PHE A 78 -5.33 -3.60 -9.99
C PHE A 78 -4.42 -2.56 -9.32
N TRP A 79 -4.87 -1.91 -8.25
CA TRP A 79 -3.99 -1.06 -7.43
C TRP A 79 -2.90 -1.87 -6.73
N TRP A 80 -3.25 -3.01 -6.12
CA TRP A 80 -2.25 -3.89 -5.51
C TRP A 80 -1.24 -4.42 -6.52
N PHE A 81 -1.72 -4.83 -7.69
CA PHE A 81 -0.87 -5.32 -8.77
C PHE A 81 0.05 -4.23 -9.33
N MET A 82 -0.44 -2.99 -9.43
CA MET A 82 0.37 -1.84 -9.82
C MET A 82 1.51 -1.59 -8.82
N LEU A 83 1.20 -1.56 -7.52
CA LEU A 83 2.20 -1.36 -6.48
C LEU A 83 3.22 -2.51 -6.45
N PHE A 84 2.76 -3.75 -6.58
CA PHE A 84 3.63 -4.93 -6.72
C PHE A 84 4.59 -4.77 -7.89
N GLY A 85 4.05 -4.41 -9.06
CA GLY A 85 4.86 -4.21 -10.26
C GLY A 85 5.90 -3.10 -10.08
N ARG A 86 5.57 -2.00 -9.39
CA ARG A 86 6.56 -0.98 -9.00
C ARG A 86 7.65 -1.58 -8.10
N GLY A 87 7.28 -2.35 -7.08
CA GLY A 87 8.23 -2.93 -6.11
C GLY A 87 9.27 -3.87 -6.75
N ILE A 88 8.95 -4.51 -7.88
CA ILE A 88 9.89 -5.34 -8.64
C ILE A 88 10.45 -4.65 -9.90
N SER A 89 10.35 -3.32 -9.98
CA SER A 89 10.75 -2.54 -11.17
C SER A 89 10.17 -3.06 -12.49
N TRP A 90 8.96 -3.61 -12.46
CA TRP A 90 8.26 -4.26 -13.58
C TRP A 90 9.03 -5.42 -14.21
N GLY A 91 9.94 -6.06 -13.47
CA GLY A 91 10.78 -7.15 -13.95
C GLY A 91 12.11 -6.71 -14.57
N ARG A 92 12.41 -5.40 -14.58
CA ARG A 92 13.65 -4.85 -15.17
C ARG A 92 14.90 -5.42 -14.51
N ASP A 93 14.86 -5.57 -13.19
CA ASP A 93 16.04 -5.97 -12.43
C ASP A 93 16.34 -7.47 -12.60
N PHE A 94 15.36 -8.26 -13.08
CA PHE A 94 15.50 -9.69 -13.39
C PHE A 94 15.93 -9.97 -14.84
N PHE A 95 15.60 -9.07 -15.76
CA PHE A 95 15.89 -9.23 -17.20
C PHE A 95 16.59 -7.97 -17.76
N PRO A 96 17.81 -7.65 -17.29
CA PRO A 96 18.48 -6.40 -17.65
C PRO A 96 18.81 -6.27 -19.14
N GLU A 97 18.87 -7.40 -19.85
CA GLU A 97 19.18 -7.47 -21.29
C GLU A 97 18.05 -6.90 -22.18
N VAL A 98 16.83 -6.80 -21.65
CA VAL A 98 15.68 -6.31 -22.42
C VAL A 98 15.69 -4.78 -22.47
N PRO A 99 15.43 -4.16 -23.64
CA PRO A 99 15.40 -2.71 -23.77
C PRO A 99 14.42 -2.05 -22.79
N ARG A 100 14.90 -0.98 -22.12
CA ARG A 100 14.13 -0.22 -21.10
C ARG A 100 12.75 0.25 -21.57
N PHE A 101 12.57 0.43 -22.87
CA PHE A 101 11.30 0.86 -23.46
C PHE A 101 10.15 -0.14 -23.21
N TYR A 102 10.42 -1.45 -23.19
CA TYR A 102 9.39 -2.46 -22.92
C TYR A 102 8.81 -2.33 -21.50
N TYR A 103 9.66 -2.15 -20.49
CA TYR A 103 9.22 -1.93 -19.11
C TYR A 103 8.39 -0.66 -18.95
N LYS A 104 8.73 0.40 -19.69
CA LYS A 104 7.94 1.65 -19.70
C LYS A 104 6.55 1.42 -20.29
N ILE A 105 6.44 0.63 -21.37
CA ILE A 105 5.14 0.26 -21.95
C ILE A 105 4.32 -0.55 -20.95
N ILE A 106 4.91 -1.59 -20.37
CA ILE A 106 4.24 -2.45 -19.37
C ILE A 106 3.73 -1.61 -18.20
N ALA A 107 4.60 -0.79 -17.60
CA ALA A 107 4.25 0.12 -16.52
C ALA A 107 3.10 1.06 -16.93
N SER A 108 3.20 1.68 -18.11
CA SER A 108 2.19 2.62 -18.60
C SER A 108 0.82 1.96 -18.76
N ILE A 109 0.77 0.76 -19.34
CA ILE A 109 -0.46 0.00 -19.51
C ILE A 109 -1.05 -0.38 -18.15
N LEU A 110 -0.24 -0.93 -17.25
CA LEU A 110 -0.71 -1.41 -15.96
C LEU A 110 -1.14 -0.28 -15.03
N ILE A 111 -0.50 0.88 -15.09
CA ILE A 111 -0.92 2.09 -14.37
C ILE A 111 -2.20 2.67 -14.98
N ALA A 112 -2.36 2.61 -16.31
CA ALA A 112 -3.54 3.15 -16.98
C ALA A 112 -4.82 2.41 -16.59
N ILE A 113 -4.80 1.09 -16.37
CA ILE A 113 -5.99 0.30 -16.02
C ILE A 113 -6.75 0.86 -14.81
N PRO A 114 -6.15 0.96 -13.59
CA PRO A 114 -6.84 1.48 -12.41
C PRO A 114 -7.18 2.96 -12.53
N ILE A 115 -6.41 3.77 -13.27
CA ILE A 115 -6.71 5.19 -13.49
C ILE A 115 -7.91 5.35 -14.42
N LEU A 116 -7.93 4.67 -15.57
CA LEU A 116 -9.00 4.79 -16.55
C LEU A 116 -10.32 4.21 -16.01
N SER A 117 -10.25 3.14 -15.22
CA SER A 117 -11.43 2.55 -14.60
C SER A 117 -12.08 3.44 -13.53
N ILE A 118 -11.41 4.48 -13.01
CA ILE A 118 -12.05 5.52 -12.18
C ILE A 118 -13.13 6.27 -12.97
N PHE A 119 -13.02 6.38 -14.29
CA PHE A 119 -14.07 7.03 -15.10
C PHE A 119 -15.33 6.18 -15.24
N SER A 120 -15.29 4.89 -14.84
CA SER A 120 -16.46 4.03 -14.85
C SER A 120 -17.51 4.51 -13.83
N PRO A 121 -18.79 4.65 -14.22
CA PRO A 121 -19.84 5.12 -13.33
C PRO A 121 -20.05 4.18 -12.12
N THR A 122 -19.84 2.87 -12.29
CA THR A 122 -19.88 1.88 -11.21
C THR A 122 -18.85 2.20 -10.12
N ILE A 123 -17.58 2.39 -10.51
CA ILE A 123 -16.49 2.66 -9.56
C ILE A 123 -16.73 3.98 -8.84
N ARG A 124 -17.13 5.04 -9.55
CA ARG A 124 -17.42 6.34 -8.94
C ARG A 124 -18.58 6.28 -7.95
N ARG A 125 -19.65 5.56 -8.30
CA ARG A 125 -20.81 5.37 -7.43
C ARG A 125 -20.42 4.63 -6.16
N GLU A 126 -19.61 3.58 -6.29
CA GLU A 126 -19.12 2.79 -5.17
C GLU A 126 -18.14 3.56 -4.26
N ILE A 127 -17.28 4.41 -4.83
CA ILE A 127 -16.44 5.35 -4.07
C ILE A 127 -17.32 6.37 -3.33
N ALA A 128 -18.28 7.00 -4.01
CA ALA A 128 -19.16 8.00 -3.41
C ALA A 128 -20.05 7.40 -2.31
N ARG A 129 -20.53 6.16 -2.50
CA ARG A 129 -21.28 5.40 -1.50
C ARG A 129 -20.44 5.19 -0.25
N ARG A 130 -19.21 4.67 -0.40
CA ARG A 130 -18.28 4.45 0.73
C ARG A 130 -17.97 5.75 1.46
N TYR A 131 -17.66 6.80 0.72
CA TYR A 131 -17.39 8.11 1.29
C TYR A 131 -18.59 8.66 2.10
N LYS A 132 -19.83 8.40 1.67
CA LYS A 132 -21.03 8.93 2.33
C LYS A 132 -21.55 8.07 3.48
N TYR A 133 -21.47 6.75 3.35
CA TYR A 133 -22.20 5.82 4.23
C TYR A 133 -21.28 4.96 5.09
N GLU A 134 -20.08 4.65 4.63
CA GLU A 134 -19.16 3.79 5.36
C GLU A 134 -18.27 4.59 6.29
N LYS A 135 -17.90 3.95 7.40
CA LYS A 135 -16.90 4.50 8.31
C LYS A 135 -15.53 4.29 7.68
N ILE A 136 -14.69 5.31 7.73
CA ILE A 136 -13.31 5.24 7.21
C ILE A 136 -12.34 5.40 8.40
N PRO A 137 -11.38 4.47 8.62
CA PRO A 137 -10.50 4.51 9.78
C PRO A 137 -9.47 5.62 9.61
N PHE A 138 -9.73 6.76 10.25
CA PHE A 138 -8.94 7.99 10.06
C PHE A 138 -7.47 7.77 10.40
N TRP A 139 -7.18 7.11 11.53
CA TRP A 139 -5.82 6.89 12.00
C TRP A 139 -4.98 6.05 11.04
N HIS A 140 -5.54 5.00 10.42
CA HIS A 140 -4.78 4.19 9.45
C HIS A 140 -4.47 4.98 8.19
N ILE A 141 -5.40 5.83 7.73
CA ILE A 141 -5.14 6.72 6.58
C ILE A 141 -4.05 7.73 6.94
N PHE A 142 -4.18 8.39 8.09
CA PHE A 142 -3.20 9.36 8.56
C PHE A 142 -1.81 8.74 8.65
N PHE A 143 -1.68 7.54 9.23
CA PHE A 143 -0.40 6.86 9.33
C PHE A 143 0.14 6.40 7.97
N ALA A 144 -0.71 5.92 7.05
CA ALA A 144 -0.26 5.60 5.69
C ALA A 144 0.41 6.82 5.03
N PHE A 145 -0.23 7.99 5.09
CA PHE A 145 0.35 9.23 4.55
C PHE A 145 1.58 9.70 5.32
N LEU A 146 1.59 9.56 6.64
CA LEU A 146 2.74 9.92 7.47
C LEU A 146 3.97 9.09 7.08
N PHE A 147 3.85 7.76 7.03
CA PHE A 147 4.96 6.86 6.70
C PHE A 147 5.39 6.98 5.24
N LEU A 148 4.44 7.17 4.32
CA LEU A 148 4.77 7.50 2.92
C LEU A 148 5.55 8.82 2.82
N GLY A 149 5.17 9.83 3.60
CA GLY A 149 5.89 11.10 3.66
C GLY A 149 7.30 10.94 4.24
N ILE A 150 7.47 10.11 5.27
CA ILE A 150 8.80 9.83 5.83
C ILE A 150 9.68 9.10 4.80
N ALA A 151 9.13 8.11 4.08
CA ALA A 151 9.83 7.42 3.00
C ALA A 151 10.25 8.40 1.88
N ASP A 152 9.32 9.27 1.42
CA ASP A 152 9.61 10.29 0.39
C ASP A 152 10.67 11.32 0.84
N ILE A 153 10.65 11.75 2.11
CA ILE A 153 11.66 12.65 2.65
C ILE A 153 13.03 11.97 2.71
N ALA A 154 13.08 10.68 3.06
CA ALA A 154 14.30 9.90 2.98
C ALA A 154 14.82 9.84 1.53
N GLU A 155 13.96 9.50 0.56
CA GLU A 155 14.29 9.34 -0.87
C GLU A 155 14.81 10.64 -1.52
N HIS A 156 14.19 11.79 -1.26
CA HIS A 156 14.42 13.01 -2.05
C HIS A 156 15.31 14.07 -1.38
N HIS A 157 15.94 13.78 -0.23
CA HIS A 157 16.73 14.77 0.55
C HIS A 157 15.98 16.08 0.81
N ARG A 158 14.66 16.01 1.00
CA ARG A 158 13.83 17.19 1.27
C ARG A 158 14.09 17.71 2.70
N ILE A 159 13.61 18.92 2.99
CA ILE A 159 13.73 19.58 4.30
C ILE A 159 13.32 18.58 5.40
N GLY A 160 14.27 18.22 6.27
CA GLY A 160 14.08 17.21 7.32
C GLY A 160 14.94 15.94 7.19
N HIS A 161 15.61 15.72 6.05
CA HIS A 161 16.47 14.55 5.84
C HIS A 161 17.58 14.41 6.90
N GLU A 162 18.20 15.50 7.35
CA GLU A 162 19.25 15.49 8.38
C GLU A 162 18.74 15.04 9.76
N PHE A 163 17.43 15.15 10.02
CA PHE A 163 16.81 14.66 11.25
C PHE A 163 16.38 13.18 11.19
N LEU A 164 16.19 12.64 9.98
CA LEU A 164 15.65 11.30 9.75
C LEU A 164 16.73 10.24 9.42
N VAL A 165 17.80 10.65 8.75
CA VAL A 165 18.85 9.75 8.27
C VAL A 165 20.18 10.17 8.86
N ILE A 166 20.71 9.34 9.78
CA ILE A 166 21.97 9.64 10.49
C ILE A 166 23.17 9.59 9.52
N THR A 167 23.13 8.68 8.53
CA THR A 167 24.21 8.48 7.56
C THR A 167 23.65 8.27 6.17
N LYS A 168 24.23 8.93 5.16
CA LYS A 168 23.74 8.88 3.75
C LYS A 168 23.63 7.46 3.19
N GLU A 169 24.47 6.54 3.65
CA GLU A 169 24.49 5.13 3.25
C GLU A 169 23.25 4.35 3.73
N ARG A 170 22.53 4.84 4.74
CA ARG A 170 21.34 4.19 5.32
C ARG A 170 20.03 4.68 4.74
N LYS A 171 20.08 5.65 3.81
CA LYS A 171 18.90 6.28 3.23
C LYS A 171 17.95 5.26 2.63
N ASP A 172 18.43 4.46 1.68
CA ASP A 172 17.62 3.48 0.95
C ASP A 172 17.02 2.44 1.91
N LEU A 173 17.76 2.05 2.95
CA LEU A 173 17.26 1.17 3.99
C LEU A 173 16.12 1.81 4.82
N ILE A 174 16.25 3.08 5.19
CA ILE A 174 15.20 3.79 5.97
C ILE A 174 13.96 4.03 5.13
N GLU A 175 14.12 4.37 3.86
CA GLU A 175 13.03 4.49 2.89
C GLU A 175 12.20 3.20 2.86
N GLU A 176 12.85 2.07 2.58
CA GLU A 176 12.15 0.77 2.51
C GLU A 176 11.53 0.35 3.84
N LEU A 177 12.24 0.56 4.96
CA LEU A 177 11.71 0.23 6.28
C LEU A 177 10.47 1.06 6.66
N MET A 178 10.38 2.32 6.20
CA MET A 178 9.22 3.18 6.43
C MET A 178 8.07 2.89 5.49
N GLU A 179 8.32 2.28 4.33
CA GLU A 179 7.24 1.77 3.48
C GLU A 179 6.51 0.57 4.12
N ILE A 180 7.16 -0.25 4.96
CA ILE A 180 6.53 -1.38 5.65
C ILE A 180 5.28 -0.95 6.46
N PRO A 181 5.36 -0.01 7.44
CA PRO A 181 4.18 0.42 8.17
C PRO A 181 3.16 1.14 7.28
N CYS A 182 3.57 1.77 6.16
CA CYS A 182 2.65 2.30 5.15
C CYS A 182 1.80 1.18 4.51
N LEU A 183 2.45 0.13 3.99
CA LEU A 183 1.77 -1.02 3.39
C LEU A 183 0.84 -1.74 4.37
N LEU A 184 1.26 -1.85 5.64
CA LEU A 184 0.42 -2.38 6.71
C LEU A 184 -0.81 -1.50 6.95
N CYS A 185 -0.67 -0.17 6.95
CA CYS A 185 -1.83 0.72 7.04
C CYS A 185 -2.81 0.51 5.88
N LEU A 186 -2.33 0.43 4.64
CA LEU A 186 -3.17 0.20 3.46
C LEU A 186 -3.92 -1.13 3.52
N SER A 187 -3.23 -2.20 3.97
CA SER A 187 -3.87 -3.50 4.17
C SER A 187 -4.92 -3.47 5.28
N LEU A 188 -4.67 -2.80 6.39
CA LEU A 188 -5.62 -2.65 7.49
C LEU A 188 -6.86 -1.84 7.10
N ILE A 189 -6.71 -0.79 6.31
CA ILE A 189 -7.83 -0.05 5.72
C ILE A 189 -8.67 -1.01 4.88
N THR A 190 -8.03 -1.81 4.02
CA THR A 190 -8.70 -2.78 3.16
C THR A 190 -9.47 -3.82 3.99
N PHE A 191 -8.84 -4.41 5.00
CA PHE A 191 -9.49 -5.38 5.89
C PHE A 191 -10.65 -4.75 6.68
N TYR A 192 -10.49 -3.51 7.14
CA TYR A 192 -11.54 -2.79 7.86
C TYR A 192 -12.76 -2.56 6.97
N MET A 193 -12.55 -2.12 5.72
CA MET A 193 -13.63 -1.91 4.75
C MET A 193 -14.34 -3.21 4.42
N GLN A 194 -13.60 -4.28 4.10
CA GLN A 194 -14.16 -5.60 3.82
C GLN A 194 -14.95 -6.18 4.99
N LYS A 195 -14.46 -6.00 6.22
CA LYS A 195 -15.18 -6.45 7.43
C LYS A 195 -16.48 -5.69 7.65
N ASN A 196 -16.49 -4.38 7.40
CA ASN A 196 -17.70 -3.57 7.53
C ASN A 196 -18.74 -3.93 6.46
N GLU A 197 -18.29 -4.21 5.24
CA GLU A 197 -19.14 -4.68 4.16
C GLU A 197 -19.75 -6.05 4.46
N GLN A 198 -18.97 -7.02 4.94
CA GLN A 198 -19.48 -8.35 5.33
C GLN A 198 -20.57 -8.23 6.39
N LYS A 199 -20.36 -7.42 7.44
CA LYS A 199 -21.39 -7.17 8.45
C LYS A 199 -22.66 -6.55 7.88
N GLY A 200 -22.53 -5.70 6.87
CA GLY A 200 -23.68 -5.10 6.17
C GLY A 200 -24.46 -6.14 5.38
N VAL A 201 -23.76 -7.00 4.62
CA VAL A 201 -24.37 -8.09 3.84
C VAL A 201 -25.04 -9.12 4.75
N ASP A 202 -24.36 -9.55 5.81
CA ASP A 202 -24.89 -10.53 6.77
C ASP A 202 -26.11 -9.99 7.54
N SER A 203 -26.25 -8.66 7.69
CA SER A 203 -27.41 -8.04 8.35
C SER A 203 -28.65 -7.88 7.45
N LEU A 204 -28.50 -8.10 6.15
CA LEU A 204 -29.59 -8.02 5.16
C LEU A 204 -30.21 -9.39 4.83
N CYS A 205 -29.56 -10.48 5.24
CA CYS A 205 -30.08 -11.85 5.23
C CYS A 205 -30.69 -12.21 6.58
#